data_AF-A0A8H7RHQ3-F1
#
_entry.id   AF-A0A8H7RHQ3-F1
#
_cell.length_a   1.000
_cell.length_b   1.000
_cell.length_c   1.000
_cell.angle_alpha   90.00
_cell.angle_beta   90.00
_cell.angle_gamma   90.00
#
_symmetry.space_group_name_H-M   'P 1'
#
loop_
_entity.id
_entity.type
_entity.pdbx_description
1 polymer ?
#
loop_
_entity_poly.entity_id
_entity_poly.type
_entity_poly.pdbx_seq_one_letter_code
_entity_poly.pdbx_strand_id
1 'polypeptide(L)'
;MSSIQEILSKFQYERVLSNDTRGKLVYILGQVEGQDCIVSFEKTQYDESVIPHLTSSVGTMDDVVENNIYGWCMTSMKYNVLDTRVKTIFPATDVHIAKYEAQARVMVIETPALYQNITLPYIQRIPKKRTQWVDNILDGTAEADRVIYHDKDPETGFVVLPDMKWDGQSETLYWVAISMQSKILSLRSLNATHLAFLKNLRDTCYQLVKEKAGLESNQLRLFIHYQPSYYHFHVHITAVSFADAPGVVSGQAHLLDTVINNIELYPDYYQKASLPFVIGEKHELITNHAW
;
A
#
# COMPACT_ATOMS: atom_id res chain seq x y z
N MET A 1 13.80 31.02 -3.83
CA MET A 1 13.74 29.75 -3.08
C MET A 1 15.10 29.54 -2.48
N SER A 2 15.19 29.27 -1.18
CA SER A 2 16.45 28.91 -0.52
C SER A 2 16.99 27.62 -1.14
N SER A 3 18.30 27.55 -1.37
CA SER A 3 18.92 26.32 -1.86
C SER A 3 18.85 25.22 -0.80
N ILE A 4 18.90 23.95 -1.22
CA ILE A 4 18.94 22.83 -0.27
C ILE A 4 20.15 22.93 0.68
N GLN A 5 21.30 23.43 0.18
CA GLN A 5 22.50 23.62 0.98
C GLN A 5 22.30 24.68 2.08
N GLU A 6 21.67 25.81 1.75
CA GLU A 6 21.33 26.85 2.74
C GLU A 6 20.33 26.32 3.78
N ILE A 7 19.25 25.65 3.35
CA ILE A 7 18.25 25.04 4.22
C ILE A 7 18.93 24.10 5.23
N LEU A 8 19.74 23.16 4.74
CA LEU A 8 20.41 22.18 5.60
C LEU A 8 21.41 22.83 6.56
N SER A 9 22.13 23.87 6.13
CA SER A 9 23.08 24.59 6.99
C SER A 9 22.43 25.38 8.13
N LYS A 10 21.16 25.77 7.96
CA LYS A 10 20.40 26.58 8.92
C LYS A 10 19.34 25.77 9.68
N PHE A 11 19.18 24.49 9.35
CA PHE A 11 18.14 23.63 9.90
C PHE A 11 18.34 23.38 11.39
N GLN A 12 17.32 23.71 12.18
CA GLN A 12 17.28 23.45 13.61
C GLN A 12 16.29 22.32 13.87
N TYR A 13 16.82 21.15 14.24
CA TYR A 13 16.00 19.97 14.53
C TYR A 13 15.01 20.21 15.68
N GLU A 14 13.80 19.70 15.52
CA GLU A 14 12.77 19.68 16.56
C GLU A 14 12.43 18.25 16.98
N ARG A 15 11.95 17.41 16.05
CA ARG A 15 11.50 16.05 16.34
C ARG A 15 11.47 15.14 15.11
N VAL A 16 11.46 13.82 15.34
CA VAL A 16 11.19 12.83 14.28
C VAL A 16 9.70 12.84 13.95
N LEU A 17 9.36 12.90 12.67
CA LEU A 17 8.01 12.70 12.18
C LEU A 17 7.73 11.21 11.95
N SER A 18 8.59 10.50 11.23
CA SER A 18 8.47 9.05 11.00
C SER A 18 9.82 8.41 10.72
N ASN A 19 9.94 7.11 11.03
CA ASN A 19 11.15 6.32 10.79
C ASN A 19 10.75 4.94 10.24
N ASP A 20 10.86 4.78 8.93
CA ASP A 20 10.70 3.51 8.24
C ASP A 20 12.02 2.73 8.27
N THR A 21 12.10 1.81 9.22
CA THR A 21 13.28 0.95 9.42
C THR A 21 13.44 -0.11 8.33
N ARG A 22 12.41 -0.39 7.53
CA ARG A 22 12.48 -1.31 6.40
C ARG A 22 13.03 -0.61 5.17
N GLY A 23 12.39 0.48 4.77
CA GLY A 23 12.81 1.33 3.64
C GLY A 23 14.04 2.19 3.93
N LYS A 24 14.54 2.20 5.18
CA LYS A 24 15.68 3.00 5.63
C LYS A 24 15.47 4.49 5.35
N LEU A 25 14.25 4.97 5.62
CA LEU A 25 13.78 6.32 5.36
C LEU A 25 13.32 6.98 6.66
N VAL A 26 13.85 8.15 6.98
CA VAL A 26 13.42 8.96 8.12
C VAL A 26 12.95 10.33 7.66
N TYR A 27 11.86 10.82 8.24
CA TYR A 27 11.40 12.21 8.12
C TYR A 27 11.57 12.90 9.47
N ILE A 28 12.20 14.07 9.46
CA ILE A 28 12.38 14.92 10.64
C ILE A 28 11.77 16.30 10.40
N LEU A 29 11.21 16.88 11.46
CA LEU A 29 10.73 18.26 11.51
C LEU A 29 11.77 19.13 12.22
N GLY A 30 11.89 20.35 11.76
CA GLY A 30 12.65 21.41 12.39
C GLY A 30 12.29 22.75 11.80
N GLN A 31 13.11 23.76 12.08
CA GLN A 31 12.90 25.13 11.62
C GLN A 31 14.10 25.68 10.86
N VAL A 32 13.82 26.52 9.88
CA VAL A 32 14.80 27.36 9.18
C VAL A 32 14.27 28.79 9.21
N GLU A 33 15.02 29.69 9.85
CA GLU A 33 14.65 31.12 9.96
C GLU A 33 13.24 31.35 10.53
N GLY A 34 12.85 30.54 11.51
CA GLY A 34 11.55 30.61 12.19
C GLY A 34 10.37 30.05 11.40
N GLN A 35 10.62 29.38 10.26
CA GLN A 35 9.60 28.69 9.47
C GLN A 35 9.85 27.18 9.48
N ASP A 36 8.76 26.40 9.51
CA ASP A 36 8.85 24.94 9.57
C ASP A 36 9.50 24.36 8.31
N CYS A 37 10.29 23.31 8.51
CA CYS A 37 10.99 22.58 7.46
C CYS A 37 10.94 21.08 7.76
N ILE A 38 10.60 20.28 6.75
CA ILE A 38 10.74 18.83 6.83
C ILE A 38 11.96 18.43 6.03
N VAL A 39 12.81 17.58 6.62
CA VAL A 39 13.95 16.96 5.93
C VAL A 39 13.78 15.46 5.97
N SER A 40 14.03 14.78 4.85
CA SER A 40 14.03 13.32 4.80
C SER A 40 15.40 12.77 4.40
N PHE A 41 15.78 11.65 4.99
CA PHE A 41 17.00 10.90 4.66
C PHE A 41 16.62 9.47 4.30
N GLU A 42 16.94 9.06 3.09
CA GLU A 42 16.63 7.74 2.53
C GLU A 42 17.93 7.05 2.12
N LYS A 43 18.25 5.86 2.65
CA LYS A 43 19.35 5.07 2.11
C LYS A 43 18.97 4.50 0.75
N THR A 44 19.89 4.59 -0.21
CA THR A 44 19.70 4.02 -1.55
C THR A 44 20.13 2.56 -1.58
N GLN A 45 19.68 1.84 -2.60
CA GLN A 45 20.19 0.51 -2.90
C GLN A 45 21.69 0.54 -3.20
N TYR A 46 22.35 -0.62 -3.06
CA TYR A 46 23.74 -0.78 -3.50
C TYR A 46 23.85 -0.61 -5.01
N ASP A 47 24.84 0.16 -5.44
CA ASP A 47 25.22 0.24 -6.84
C ASP A 47 25.86 -1.07 -7.30
N GLU A 48 25.49 -1.58 -8.48
CA GLU A 48 26.02 -2.84 -8.99
C GLU A 48 27.55 -2.86 -9.07
N SER A 49 28.18 -1.71 -9.32
CA SER A 49 29.63 -1.59 -9.41
C SER A 49 30.35 -1.81 -8.07
N VAL A 50 29.68 -1.61 -6.94
CA VAL A 50 30.32 -1.75 -5.62
C VAL A 50 30.13 -3.13 -5.00
N ILE A 51 29.12 -3.89 -5.45
CA ILE A 51 28.77 -5.20 -4.91
C ILE A 51 29.98 -6.16 -4.86
N PRO A 52 30.81 -6.28 -5.92
CA PRO A 52 31.99 -7.17 -5.89
C PRO A 52 33.06 -6.76 -4.87
N HIS A 53 33.03 -5.53 -4.36
CA HIS A 53 34.07 -4.94 -3.51
C HIS A 53 33.65 -4.76 -2.05
N LEU A 54 32.39 -5.06 -1.69
CA LEU A 54 31.83 -4.79 -0.36
C LEU A 54 32.70 -5.35 0.78
N THR A 55 33.19 -6.58 0.65
CA THR A 55 34.00 -7.25 1.70
C THR A 55 35.32 -6.52 1.96
N SER A 56 35.95 -5.97 0.92
CA SER A 56 37.18 -5.19 1.04
C SER A 56 36.96 -3.77 1.57
N SER A 57 35.72 -3.29 1.51
CA SER A 57 35.31 -1.96 1.97
C SER A 57 34.73 -1.97 3.39
N VAL A 58 34.73 -3.10 4.10
CA VAL A 58 34.29 -3.17 5.49
C VAL A 58 35.20 -2.31 6.36
N GLY A 59 34.59 -1.40 7.10
CA GLY A 59 35.25 -0.52 8.04
C GLY A 59 35.47 -1.17 9.41
N THR A 60 35.35 -0.35 10.45
CA THR A 60 35.39 -0.86 11.82
C THR A 60 34.10 -1.63 12.10
N MET A 61 34.26 -2.86 12.59
CA MET A 61 33.16 -3.72 13.00
C MET A 61 32.83 -3.50 14.48
N ASP A 62 31.54 -3.57 14.79
CA ASP A 62 30.95 -3.54 16.13
C ASP A 62 29.88 -4.65 16.23
N ASP A 63 29.43 -5.00 17.43
CA ASP A 63 28.39 -6.03 17.66
C ASP A 63 28.66 -7.36 16.91
N VAL A 64 29.92 -7.82 16.92
CA VAL A 64 30.29 -9.08 16.25
C VAL A 64 29.66 -10.27 16.99
N VAL A 65 28.87 -11.06 16.28
CA VAL A 65 28.24 -12.29 16.76
C VAL A 65 28.59 -13.43 15.82
N GLU A 66 29.08 -14.54 16.39
CA GLU A 66 29.45 -15.74 15.65
C GLU A 66 28.80 -16.98 16.29
N ASN A 67 28.24 -17.85 15.46
CA ASN A 67 27.66 -19.12 15.87
C ASN A 67 27.82 -20.18 14.76
N ASN A 68 28.79 -21.08 14.94
CA ASN A 68 29.15 -22.12 13.99
C ASN A 68 29.47 -21.56 12.59
N ILE A 69 28.56 -21.71 11.62
CA ILE A 69 28.72 -21.22 10.23
C ILE A 69 28.08 -19.85 10.01
N TYR A 70 27.47 -19.25 11.03
CA TYR A 70 26.79 -17.96 10.95
C TYR A 70 27.60 -16.89 11.67
N GLY A 71 27.73 -15.72 11.05
CA GLY A 71 28.35 -14.56 11.66
C GLY A 71 27.69 -13.27 11.17
N TRP A 72 27.58 -12.27 12.03
CA TRP A 72 27.14 -10.92 11.65
C TRP A 72 27.81 -9.87 12.55
N CYS A 73 27.87 -8.64 12.05
CA CYS A 73 28.37 -7.48 12.78
C CYS A 73 27.75 -6.20 12.19
N MET A 74 27.86 -5.10 12.93
CA MET A 74 27.58 -3.75 12.46
C MET A 74 28.87 -3.12 11.95
N THR A 75 28.85 -2.45 10.80
CA THR A 75 30.04 -1.76 10.27
C THR A 75 29.66 -0.51 9.49
N SER A 76 30.60 0.42 9.42
CA SER A 76 30.59 1.46 8.39
C SER A 76 31.26 0.93 7.12
N MET A 77 30.78 1.33 5.94
CA MET A 77 31.40 0.99 4.68
C MET A 77 32.34 2.11 4.23
N LYS A 78 33.52 1.75 3.73
CA LYS A 78 34.58 2.66 3.26
C LYS A 78 34.62 2.75 1.73
N TYR A 79 33.48 3.04 1.09
CA TYR A 79 33.42 3.35 -0.33
C TYR A 79 33.00 4.81 -0.56
N ASN A 80 33.52 5.44 -1.62
CA ASN A 80 33.24 6.85 -1.94
C ASN A 80 32.02 6.97 -2.87
N VAL A 81 30.84 6.62 -2.36
CA VAL A 81 29.59 6.58 -3.14
C VAL A 81 28.51 7.33 -2.37
N LEU A 82 27.69 8.10 -3.07
CA LEU A 82 26.57 8.82 -2.48
C LEU A 82 25.41 7.85 -2.28
N ASP A 83 25.17 7.42 -1.04
CA ASP A 83 24.22 6.35 -0.69
C ASP A 83 22.96 6.85 0.04
N THR A 84 22.81 8.18 0.17
CA THR A 84 21.75 8.78 0.97
C THR A 84 21.08 9.90 0.19
N ARG A 85 19.80 9.73 -0.12
CA ARG A 85 18.99 10.76 -0.75
C ARG A 85 18.41 11.68 0.32
N VAL A 86 18.67 12.98 0.17
CA VAL A 86 18.11 14.02 1.05
C VAL A 86 17.03 14.80 0.29
N LYS A 87 15.86 14.99 0.90
CA LYS A 87 14.80 15.86 0.37
C LYS A 87 14.39 16.87 1.44
N THR A 88 14.01 18.07 1.02
CA THR A 88 13.52 19.12 1.90
C THR A 88 12.14 19.60 1.45
N ILE A 89 11.30 19.96 2.42
CA ILE A 89 10.03 20.65 2.20
C ILE A 89 10.10 21.91 3.03
N PHE A 90 10.22 23.05 2.36
CA PHE A 90 10.40 24.35 2.99
C PHE A 90 9.75 25.47 2.16
N PRO A 91 8.94 26.35 2.77
CA PRO A 91 8.36 26.19 4.11
C PRO A 91 7.35 25.03 4.15
N ALA A 92 7.38 24.26 5.23
CA ALA A 92 6.39 23.23 5.53
C ALA A 92 5.14 23.86 6.15
N THR A 93 4.00 23.22 5.95
CA THR A 93 2.71 23.61 6.55
C THR A 93 2.23 22.47 7.45
N ASP A 94 1.25 22.72 8.31
CA ASP A 94 0.63 21.68 9.13
C ASP A 94 0.13 20.48 8.31
N VAL A 95 -0.34 20.72 7.09
CA VAL A 95 -0.77 19.67 6.15
C VAL A 95 0.41 18.80 5.71
N HIS A 96 1.56 19.41 5.42
CA HIS A 96 2.78 18.66 5.11
C HIS A 96 3.24 17.86 6.32
N ILE A 97 3.26 18.46 7.51
CA ILE A 97 3.70 17.82 8.75
C ILE A 97 2.84 16.61 9.05
N ALA A 98 1.51 16.77 9.07
CA ALA A 98 0.56 15.70 9.32
C ALA A 98 0.67 14.53 8.31
N LYS A 99 1.09 14.80 7.08
CA LYS A 99 1.29 13.76 6.05
C LYS A 99 2.47 12.84 6.34
N TYR A 100 3.56 13.37 6.89
CA TYR A 100 4.80 12.60 7.15
C TYR A 100 4.93 12.17 8.62
N GLU A 101 4.07 12.66 9.49
CA GLU A 101 3.99 12.23 10.88
C GLU A 101 3.46 10.80 10.97
N ALA A 102 4.26 9.92 11.56
CA ALA A 102 3.82 8.60 11.95
C ALA A 102 2.73 8.71 12.99
N GLN A 103 1.68 7.92 12.81
CA GLN A 103 0.69 7.68 13.85
C GLN A 103 0.81 6.21 14.27
N ALA A 104 0.54 5.96 15.55
CA ALA A 104 0.36 4.60 16.02
C ALA A 104 -0.76 3.94 15.21
N ARG A 105 -0.56 2.66 14.93
CA ARG A 105 -1.52 1.81 14.22
C ARG A 105 -1.97 0.72 15.16
N VAL A 106 -3.27 0.49 15.16
CA VAL A 106 -3.92 -0.53 15.98
C VAL A 106 -4.48 -1.63 15.09
N MET A 107 -4.48 -2.85 15.61
CA MET A 107 -5.20 -3.98 15.04
C MET A 107 -6.58 -4.03 15.68
N VAL A 108 -7.62 -3.87 14.86
CA VAL A 108 -9.02 -3.96 15.28
C VAL A 108 -9.59 -5.28 14.84
N ILE A 109 -10.41 -5.92 15.69
CA ILE A 109 -11.17 -7.12 15.33
C ILE A 109 -12.64 -6.73 15.20
N GLU A 110 -13.08 -6.41 14.00
CA GLU A 110 -14.45 -5.94 13.78
C GLU A 110 -15.42 -7.12 13.70
N THR A 111 -16.32 -7.20 14.68
CA THR A 111 -17.46 -8.13 14.66
C THR A 111 -18.56 -7.64 13.70
N PRO A 112 -19.49 -8.51 13.27
CA PRO A 112 -20.66 -8.07 12.50
C PRO A 112 -21.44 -6.93 13.17
N ALA A 113 -21.56 -6.95 14.49
CA ALA A 113 -22.26 -5.89 15.23
C ALA A 113 -21.51 -4.55 15.15
N LEU A 114 -20.17 -4.57 15.27
CA LEU A 114 -19.35 -3.37 15.12
C LEU A 114 -19.44 -2.82 13.69
N TYR A 115 -19.42 -3.69 12.67
CA TYR A 115 -19.64 -3.28 11.28
C TYR A 115 -20.95 -2.51 11.11
N GLN A 116 -22.06 -3.08 11.59
CA GLN A 116 -23.39 -2.49 11.42
C GLN A 116 -23.56 -1.18 12.18
N ASN A 117 -22.98 -1.08 13.39
CA ASN A 117 -23.21 0.06 14.28
C ASN A 117 -22.19 1.20 14.12
N ILE A 118 -21.00 0.91 13.57
CA ILE A 118 -19.89 1.87 13.49
C ILE A 118 -19.44 2.04 12.03
N THR A 119 -18.93 0.97 11.43
CA THR A 119 -18.25 1.05 10.14
C THR A 119 -19.20 1.38 8.99
N LEU A 120 -20.34 0.71 8.89
CA LEU A 120 -21.33 0.97 7.84
C LEU A 120 -21.88 2.41 7.92
N PRO A 121 -22.28 2.95 9.10
CA PRO A 121 -22.62 4.36 9.24
C PRO A 121 -21.49 5.31 8.82
N TYR A 122 -20.24 4.99 9.13
CA TYR A 122 -19.08 5.76 8.64
C TYR A 122 -19.02 5.74 7.10
N ILE A 123 -19.09 4.56 6.48
CA ILE A 123 -19.07 4.40 5.02
C ILE A 123 -20.18 5.23 4.35
N GLN A 124 -21.39 5.18 4.91
CA GLN A 124 -22.56 5.90 4.38
C GLN A 124 -22.42 7.43 4.47
N ARG A 125 -21.61 7.95 5.39
CA ARG A 125 -21.34 9.40 5.51
C ARG A 125 -20.27 9.88 4.53
N ILE A 126 -19.49 8.98 3.95
CA ILE A 126 -18.45 9.35 2.98
C ILE A 126 -19.12 10.00 1.76
N PRO A 127 -18.77 11.25 1.41
CA PRO A 127 -19.36 11.92 0.26
C PRO A 127 -19.05 11.16 -1.04
N LYS A 128 -20.06 10.88 -1.87
CA LYS A 128 -19.90 10.18 -3.18
C LYS A 128 -18.81 10.77 -4.07
N LYS A 129 -18.58 12.09 -4.01
CA LYS A 129 -17.48 12.76 -4.74
C LYS A 129 -16.09 12.18 -4.45
N ARG A 130 -15.89 11.47 -3.32
CA ARG A 130 -14.62 10.80 -2.97
C ARG A 130 -14.32 9.60 -3.88
N THR A 131 -15.34 8.98 -4.47
CA THR A 131 -15.22 7.86 -5.41
C THR A 131 -15.53 8.25 -6.86
N GLN A 132 -15.78 9.53 -7.15
CA GLN A 132 -16.13 10.00 -8.50
C GLN A 132 -15.08 9.63 -9.56
N TRP A 133 -13.80 9.58 -9.17
CA TRP A 133 -12.73 9.16 -10.08
C TRP A 133 -12.88 7.71 -10.53
N VAL A 134 -13.49 6.85 -9.71
CA VAL A 134 -13.81 5.45 -10.05
C VAL A 134 -14.87 5.45 -11.14
N ASP A 135 -15.97 6.19 -10.93
CA ASP A 135 -17.05 6.31 -11.90
C ASP A 135 -16.51 6.80 -13.26
N ASN A 136 -15.60 7.78 -13.24
CA ASN A 136 -14.99 8.30 -14.47
C ASN A 136 -14.21 7.23 -15.25
N ILE A 137 -13.53 6.29 -14.56
CA ILE A 137 -12.84 5.16 -15.19
C ILE A 137 -13.85 4.18 -15.78
N LEU A 138 -14.89 3.81 -15.02
CA LEU A 138 -15.93 2.87 -15.46
C LEU A 138 -16.72 3.42 -16.66
N ASP A 139 -16.97 4.72 -16.70
CA ASP A 139 -17.62 5.39 -17.84
C ASP A 139 -16.68 5.55 -19.05
N GLY A 140 -15.37 5.36 -18.86
CA GLY A 140 -14.34 5.57 -19.87
C GLY A 140 -14.04 7.04 -20.16
N THR A 141 -14.33 7.95 -19.22
CA THR A 141 -14.05 9.39 -19.32
C THR A 141 -12.69 9.77 -18.74
N ALA A 142 -12.04 8.86 -18.00
CA ALA A 142 -10.68 9.00 -17.47
C ALA A 142 -9.90 7.69 -17.63
N GLU A 143 -8.56 7.79 -17.76
CA GLU A 143 -7.62 6.64 -17.84
C GLU A 143 -7.90 5.65 -19.00
N ALA A 144 -8.73 6.04 -19.98
CA ALA A 144 -9.25 5.14 -21.02
C ALA A 144 -8.14 4.54 -21.91
N ASP A 145 -7.04 5.27 -22.09
CA ASP A 145 -5.85 4.85 -22.82
C ASP A 145 -5.01 3.79 -22.07
N ARG A 146 -5.17 3.69 -20.75
CA ARG A 146 -4.46 2.75 -19.89
C ARG A 146 -5.25 1.48 -19.58
N VAL A 147 -6.51 1.41 -20.01
CA VAL A 147 -7.37 0.25 -19.77
C VAL A 147 -6.87 -0.98 -20.55
N ILE A 148 -6.70 -2.10 -19.84
CA ILE A 148 -6.26 -3.38 -20.39
C ILE A 148 -7.46 -4.23 -20.80
N TYR A 149 -8.53 -4.18 -20.00
CA TYR A 149 -9.76 -4.93 -20.20
C TYR A 149 -10.95 -4.13 -19.66
N HIS A 150 -12.09 -4.20 -20.34
CA HIS A 150 -13.30 -3.52 -19.91
C HIS A 150 -14.53 -4.30 -20.33
N ASP A 151 -15.13 -5.01 -19.38
CA ASP A 151 -16.49 -5.54 -19.51
C ASP A 151 -17.45 -4.54 -18.86
N LYS A 152 -18.37 -4.01 -19.68
CA LYS A 152 -19.33 -2.97 -19.29
C LYS A 152 -20.64 -3.52 -18.73
N ASP A 153 -20.78 -4.83 -18.58
CA ASP A 153 -21.97 -5.39 -17.94
C ASP A 153 -22.14 -4.81 -16.52
N PRO A 154 -23.30 -4.21 -16.19
CA PRO A 154 -23.47 -3.51 -14.92
C PRO A 154 -23.48 -4.44 -13.69
N GLU A 155 -23.73 -5.74 -13.88
CA GLU A 155 -23.85 -6.71 -12.80
C GLU A 155 -22.68 -7.70 -12.77
N THR A 156 -22.04 -8.02 -13.90
CA THR A 156 -20.92 -8.98 -13.93
C THR A 156 -19.63 -8.40 -14.49
N GLY A 157 -19.67 -7.19 -15.02
CA GLY A 157 -18.54 -6.54 -15.65
C GLY A 157 -17.53 -5.96 -14.65
N PHE A 158 -16.34 -5.69 -15.15
CA PHE A 158 -15.26 -5.02 -14.45
C PHE A 158 -14.25 -4.46 -15.45
N VAL A 159 -13.47 -3.48 -14.99
CA VAL A 159 -12.33 -2.91 -15.73
C VAL A 159 -11.02 -3.39 -15.08
N VAL A 160 -10.01 -3.68 -15.89
CA VAL A 160 -8.63 -3.94 -15.44
C VAL A 160 -7.71 -2.90 -16.05
N LEU A 161 -6.89 -2.27 -15.20
CA LEU A 161 -5.93 -1.25 -15.59
C LEU A 161 -4.72 -1.25 -14.65
N PRO A 162 -3.57 -0.70 -15.07
CA PRO A 162 -2.42 -0.58 -14.18
C PRO A 162 -2.65 0.39 -13.02
N ASP A 163 -2.22 0.02 -11.82
CA ASP A 163 -2.24 0.93 -10.66
C ASP A 163 -1.27 2.10 -10.91
N MET A 164 -1.62 3.29 -10.42
CA MET A 164 -0.79 4.49 -10.57
C MET A 164 0.61 4.34 -9.93
N LYS A 165 0.79 3.39 -9.00
CA LYS A 165 2.08 3.12 -8.35
C LYS A 165 2.99 2.18 -9.15
N TRP A 166 2.51 1.59 -10.24
CA TRP A 166 3.31 0.67 -11.04
C TRP A 166 4.30 1.43 -11.93
N ASP A 167 5.54 0.95 -11.97
CA ASP A 167 6.65 1.50 -12.77
C ASP A 167 6.78 0.86 -14.17
N GLY A 168 5.90 -0.10 -14.51
CA GLY A 168 5.89 -0.80 -15.78
C GLY A 168 6.78 -2.05 -15.84
N GLN A 169 7.50 -2.40 -14.78
CA GLN A 169 8.34 -3.60 -14.75
C GLN A 169 7.52 -4.85 -14.35
N SER A 170 7.90 -6.02 -14.87
CA SER A 170 7.18 -7.26 -14.59
C SER A 170 7.34 -7.72 -13.15
N GLU A 171 8.52 -7.50 -12.56
CA GLU A 171 8.87 -7.90 -11.19
C GLU A 171 8.04 -7.17 -10.14
N THR A 172 7.59 -5.96 -10.47
CA THR A 172 6.79 -5.05 -9.66
C THR A 172 5.35 -4.95 -10.16
N LEU A 173 4.90 -5.87 -11.05
CA LEU A 173 3.58 -5.82 -11.68
C LEU A 173 2.51 -5.48 -10.64
N TYR A 174 1.75 -4.43 -10.92
CA TYR A 174 0.67 -3.97 -10.08
C TYR A 174 -0.47 -3.41 -10.93
N TRP A 175 -1.52 -4.20 -11.11
CA TRP A 175 -2.79 -3.78 -11.69
C TRP A 175 -3.91 -3.80 -10.67
N VAL A 176 -5.03 -3.20 -11.03
CA VAL A 176 -6.27 -3.24 -10.26
C VAL A 176 -7.42 -3.65 -11.16
N ALA A 177 -8.29 -4.52 -10.65
CA ALA A 177 -9.59 -4.79 -11.23
C ALA A 177 -10.66 -4.05 -10.43
N ILE A 178 -11.56 -3.32 -11.08
CA ILE A 178 -12.63 -2.55 -10.44
C ILE A 178 -13.98 -3.03 -10.98
N SER A 179 -14.90 -3.44 -10.09
CA SER A 179 -16.22 -3.93 -10.51
C SER A 179 -17.08 -2.81 -11.12
N MET A 180 -17.96 -3.14 -12.07
CA MET A 180 -19.02 -2.24 -12.51
C MET A 180 -20.11 -2.07 -11.43
N GLN A 181 -20.23 -3.00 -10.48
CA GLN A 181 -21.24 -2.95 -9.42
C GLN A 181 -20.86 -1.97 -8.29
N SER A 182 -21.51 -0.81 -8.27
CA SER A 182 -21.33 0.20 -7.20
C SER A 182 -21.88 -0.22 -5.82
N LYS A 183 -22.70 -1.27 -5.74
CA LYS A 183 -23.30 -1.77 -4.48
C LYS A 183 -22.33 -2.61 -3.65
N ILE A 184 -21.24 -3.11 -4.25
CA ILE A 184 -20.23 -3.88 -3.54
C ILE A 184 -19.23 -2.89 -2.93
N LEU A 185 -19.42 -2.56 -1.66
CA LEU A 185 -18.65 -1.52 -0.97
C LEU A 185 -17.29 -2.04 -0.48
N SER A 186 -17.25 -3.29 -0.02
CA SER A 186 -16.06 -3.93 0.55
C SER A 186 -16.26 -5.44 0.67
N LEU A 187 -15.32 -6.13 1.32
CA LEU A 187 -15.41 -7.55 1.67
C LEU A 187 -16.73 -7.92 2.37
N ARG A 188 -17.28 -7.03 3.20
CA ARG A 188 -18.56 -7.22 3.92
C ARG A 188 -19.79 -7.34 3.00
N SER A 189 -19.70 -6.85 1.76
CA SER A 189 -20.78 -6.95 0.78
C SER A 189 -20.83 -8.32 0.09
N LEU A 190 -19.71 -9.06 0.08
CA LEU A 190 -19.60 -10.31 -0.68
C LEU A 190 -20.36 -11.46 -0.02
N ASN A 191 -21.04 -12.24 -0.85
CA ASN A 191 -21.84 -13.40 -0.46
C ASN A 191 -21.96 -14.34 -1.69
N ALA A 192 -22.72 -15.43 -1.56
CA ALA A 192 -22.87 -16.43 -2.63
C ALA A 192 -23.34 -15.88 -3.99
N THR A 193 -24.13 -14.80 -4.06
CA THR A 193 -24.57 -14.23 -5.34
C THR A 193 -23.41 -13.66 -6.16
N HIS A 194 -22.29 -13.33 -5.51
CA HIS A 194 -21.11 -12.76 -6.15
C HIS A 194 -20.11 -13.82 -6.60
N LEU A 195 -20.33 -15.10 -6.28
CA LEU A 195 -19.32 -16.15 -6.47
C LEU A 195 -18.92 -16.34 -7.94
N ALA A 196 -19.91 -16.34 -8.84
CA ALA A 196 -19.66 -16.46 -10.29
C ALA A 196 -18.84 -15.27 -10.81
N PHE A 197 -19.19 -14.05 -10.38
CA PHE A 197 -18.45 -12.83 -10.70
C PHE A 197 -17.00 -12.89 -10.21
N LEU A 198 -16.76 -13.29 -8.95
CA LEU A 198 -15.41 -13.37 -8.37
C LEU A 198 -14.52 -14.38 -9.10
N LYS A 199 -15.07 -15.54 -9.47
CA LYS A 199 -14.35 -16.56 -10.26
C LYS A 199 -14.01 -16.05 -11.66
N ASN A 200 -14.98 -15.44 -12.35
CA ASN A 200 -14.78 -14.86 -13.68
C ASN A 200 -13.71 -13.76 -13.67
N LEU A 201 -13.77 -12.87 -12.68
CA LEU A 201 -12.76 -11.82 -12.47
C LEU A 201 -11.37 -12.42 -12.28
N ARG A 202 -11.23 -13.41 -11.38
CA ARG A 202 -9.95 -14.09 -11.12
C ARG A 202 -9.37 -14.71 -12.40
N ASP A 203 -10.18 -15.52 -13.09
CA ASP A 203 -9.73 -16.30 -14.24
C ASP A 203 -9.35 -15.38 -15.42
N THR A 204 -10.13 -14.32 -15.63
CA THR A 204 -9.83 -13.28 -16.63
C THR A 204 -8.56 -12.53 -16.28
N CYS A 205 -8.34 -12.16 -15.01
CA CYS A 205 -7.10 -11.49 -14.59
C CYS A 205 -5.87 -12.37 -14.84
N TYR A 206 -5.93 -13.67 -14.54
CA TYR A 206 -4.84 -14.61 -14.84
C TYR A 206 -4.55 -14.68 -16.34
N GLN A 207 -5.60 -14.74 -17.18
CA GLN A 207 -5.43 -14.73 -18.63
C GLN A 207 -4.78 -13.44 -19.13
N LEU A 208 -5.28 -12.28 -18.69
CA LEU A 208 -4.77 -10.97 -19.12
C LEU A 208 -3.30 -10.77 -18.73
N VAL A 209 -2.93 -11.15 -17.50
CA VAL A 209 -1.54 -11.01 -17.04
C VAL A 209 -0.62 -11.93 -17.82
N LYS A 210 -1.03 -13.17 -18.10
CA LYS A 210 -0.26 -14.08 -18.94
C LYS A 210 -0.05 -13.52 -20.35
N GLU A 211 -1.11 -13.00 -20.97
CA GLU A 211 -1.07 -12.46 -22.33
C GLU A 211 -0.25 -11.17 -22.45
N LYS A 212 -0.35 -10.26 -21.47
CA LYS A 212 0.21 -8.91 -21.58
C LYS A 212 1.52 -8.71 -20.81
N ALA A 213 1.80 -9.51 -19.80
CA ALA A 213 3.00 -9.40 -18.96
C ALA A 213 3.82 -10.70 -18.85
N GLY A 214 3.34 -11.82 -19.43
CA GLY A 214 4.08 -13.07 -19.49
C GLY A 214 4.24 -13.80 -18.15
N LEU A 215 3.48 -13.43 -17.12
CA LEU A 215 3.49 -14.10 -15.82
C LEU A 215 2.38 -15.16 -15.74
N GLU A 216 2.72 -16.32 -15.19
CA GLU A 216 1.76 -17.40 -14.92
C GLU A 216 0.94 -17.12 -13.65
N SER A 217 -0.19 -17.78 -13.49
CA SER A 217 -1.12 -17.56 -12.36
C SER A 217 -0.47 -17.79 -10.99
N ASN A 218 0.45 -18.74 -10.87
CA ASN A 218 1.19 -19.03 -9.64
C ASN A 218 2.27 -17.97 -9.31
N GLN A 219 2.55 -17.04 -10.23
CA GLN A 219 3.44 -15.90 -10.02
C GLN A 219 2.67 -14.65 -9.58
N LEU A 220 1.37 -14.76 -9.30
CA LEU A 220 0.50 -13.64 -8.96
C LEU A 220 -0.14 -13.78 -7.58
N ARG A 221 -0.37 -12.63 -6.95
CA ARG A 221 -1.23 -12.48 -5.78
C ARG A 221 -2.39 -11.58 -6.16
N LEU A 222 -3.60 -12.15 -6.13
CA LEU A 222 -4.85 -11.41 -6.24
C LEU A 222 -5.45 -11.25 -4.85
N PHE A 223 -5.67 -10.03 -4.39
CA PHE A 223 -6.17 -9.78 -3.04
C PHE A 223 -7.06 -8.53 -2.94
N ILE A 224 -7.89 -8.53 -1.90
CA ILE A 224 -8.82 -7.45 -1.57
C ILE A 224 -8.35 -6.82 -0.25
N HIS A 225 -8.38 -5.49 -0.17
CA HIS A 225 -8.11 -4.80 1.09
C HIS A 225 -9.33 -4.77 2.01
N TYR A 226 -9.08 -4.94 3.31
CA TYR A 226 -10.03 -4.66 4.38
C TYR A 226 -9.34 -3.93 5.54
N GLN A 227 -9.70 -2.70 5.89
CA GLN A 227 -10.58 -1.79 5.16
C GLN A 227 -9.95 -1.35 3.81
N PRO A 228 -10.75 -1.11 2.76
CA PRO A 228 -10.24 -0.59 1.50
C PRO A 228 -9.95 0.93 1.60
N SER A 229 -9.05 1.42 0.74
CA SER A 229 -8.75 2.87 0.65
C SER A 229 -9.94 3.70 0.13
N TYR A 230 -10.86 3.06 -0.58
CA TYR A 230 -12.12 3.63 -1.05
C TYR A 230 -13.18 2.52 -1.15
N TYR A 231 -14.44 2.85 -0.86
CA TYR A 231 -15.53 1.87 -0.76
C TYR A 231 -16.24 1.64 -2.10
N HIS A 232 -15.51 1.03 -3.02
CA HIS A 232 -16.00 0.47 -4.27
C HIS A 232 -15.17 -0.76 -4.58
N PHE A 233 -15.79 -1.92 -4.82
CA PHE A 233 -15.06 -3.18 -4.86
C PHE A 233 -13.98 -3.21 -5.93
N HIS A 234 -12.77 -3.55 -5.48
CA HIS A 234 -11.60 -3.70 -6.31
C HIS A 234 -10.70 -4.83 -5.81
N VAL A 235 -9.96 -5.43 -6.74
CA VAL A 235 -8.98 -6.48 -6.50
C VAL A 235 -7.62 -5.99 -6.97
N HIS A 236 -6.63 -6.07 -6.08
CA HIS A 236 -5.23 -5.81 -6.41
C HIS A 236 -4.64 -7.05 -7.07
N ILE A 237 -3.95 -6.87 -8.20
CA ILE A 237 -3.30 -7.93 -8.97
C ILE A 237 -1.81 -7.60 -8.96
N THR A 238 -1.02 -8.39 -8.25
CA THR A 238 0.42 -8.11 -8.08
C THR A 238 1.27 -9.31 -8.41
N ALA A 239 2.50 -9.09 -8.90
CA ALA A 239 3.50 -10.15 -8.94
C ALA A 239 3.85 -10.62 -7.52
N VAL A 240 4.10 -11.92 -7.36
CA VAL A 240 4.64 -12.51 -6.11
C VAL A 240 6.02 -11.94 -5.80
N SER A 241 6.83 -11.64 -6.83
CA SER A 241 8.15 -11.02 -6.70
C SER A 241 8.11 -9.62 -6.09
N PHE A 242 6.97 -8.92 -6.20
CA PHE A 242 6.78 -7.60 -5.59
C PHE A 242 6.49 -7.72 -4.08
N ALA A 243 7.44 -8.26 -3.31
CA ALA A 243 7.23 -8.72 -1.95
C ALA A 243 6.60 -7.66 -1.01
N ASP A 244 6.90 -6.39 -1.23
CA ASP A 244 6.46 -5.23 -0.45
C ASP A 244 5.35 -4.40 -1.13
N ALA A 245 4.59 -5.01 -2.05
CA ALA A 245 3.43 -4.38 -2.68
C ALA A 245 2.53 -3.67 -1.64
N PRO A 246 2.14 -2.40 -1.87
CA PRO A 246 1.37 -1.62 -0.91
C PRO A 246 0.11 -2.32 -0.39
N GLY A 247 0.04 -2.55 0.93
CA GLY A 247 -1.10 -3.13 1.63
C GLY A 247 -1.20 -4.65 1.59
N VAL A 248 -0.18 -5.36 1.06
CA VAL A 248 -0.14 -6.83 0.98
C VAL A 248 0.07 -7.55 2.33
N VAL A 249 0.04 -6.80 3.43
CA VAL A 249 0.29 -7.30 4.78
C VAL A 249 -0.91 -8.07 5.34
N SER A 250 -0.62 -9.08 6.17
CA SER A 250 -1.67 -9.82 6.90
C SER A 250 -2.47 -8.88 7.79
N GLY A 251 -3.79 -9.10 7.86
CA GLY A 251 -4.70 -8.17 8.53
C GLY A 251 -5.02 -6.92 7.70
N GLN A 252 -4.65 -6.88 6.42
CA GLN A 252 -5.17 -5.89 5.47
C GLN A 252 -5.54 -6.57 4.15
N ALA A 253 -4.66 -7.42 3.61
CA ALA A 253 -4.91 -8.16 2.38
C ALA A 253 -5.63 -9.50 2.64
N HIS A 254 -6.69 -9.76 1.86
CA HIS A 254 -7.40 -11.02 1.80
C HIS A 254 -7.27 -11.62 0.40
N LEU A 255 -6.62 -12.77 0.27
CA LEU A 255 -6.44 -13.45 -1.03
C LEU A 255 -7.79 -13.79 -1.65
N LEU A 256 -7.96 -13.47 -2.94
CA LEU A 256 -9.21 -13.67 -3.67
C LEU A 256 -9.64 -15.15 -3.67
N ASP A 257 -8.70 -16.08 -3.84
CA ASP A 257 -9.00 -17.52 -3.80
C ASP A 257 -9.52 -17.97 -2.43
N THR A 258 -8.95 -17.44 -1.34
CA THR A 258 -9.46 -17.69 0.01
C THR A 258 -10.85 -17.07 0.20
N VAL A 259 -11.09 -15.89 -0.36
CA VAL A 259 -12.40 -15.22 -0.32
C VAL A 259 -13.47 -16.04 -1.03
N ILE A 260 -13.17 -16.53 -2.23
CA ILE A 260 -14.03 -17.43 -3.01
C ILE A 260 -14.33 -18.70 -2.20
N ASN A 261 -13.30 -19.37 -1.68
CA ASN A 261 -13.46 -20.59 -0.91
C ASN A 261 -14.30 -20.38 0.36
N ASN A 262 -14.11 -19.27 1.08
CA ASN A 262 -14.91 -18.95 2.26
C ASN A 262 -16.40 -18.82 1.94
N ILE A 263 -16.75 -18.20 0.81
CA ILE A 263 -18.13 -18.03 0.35
C ILE A 263 -18.73 -19.37 -0.12
N GLU A 264 -17.92 -20.23 -0.76
CA GLU A 264 -18.34 -21.58 -1.15
C GLU A 264 -18.70 -22.46 0.06
N LEU A 265 -17.90 -22.36 1.13
CA LEU A 265 -18.15 -23.08 2.38
C LEU A 265 -19.33 -22.48 3.16
N TYR A 266 -19.40 -21.15 3.22
CA TYR A 266 -20.42 -20.43 3.96
C TYR A 266 -20.93 -19.23 3.12
N PRO A 267 -22.14 -19.34 2.52
CA PRO A 267 -22.70 -18.32 1.63
C PRO A 267 -22.72 -16.88 2.16
N ASP A 268 -22.78 -16.71 3.48
CA ASP A 268 -22.80 -15.43 4.19
C ASP A 268 -21.60 -15.24 5.14
N TYR A 269 -20.47 -15.87 4.83
CA TYR A 269 -19.25 -15.85 5.65
C TYR A 269 -18.88 -14.43 6.08
N TYR A 270 -18.81 -13.50 5.14
CA TYR A 270 -18.32 -12.14 5.40
C TYR A 270 -19.31 -11.28 6.17
N GLN A 271 -20.59 -11.65 6.22
CA GLN A 271 -21.58 -11.00 7.07
C GLN A 271 -21.48 -11.49 8.54
N LYS A 272 -20.88 -12.67 8.79
CA LYS A 272 -20.81 -13.29 10.12
C LYS A 272 -19.43 -13.31 10.75
N ALA A 273 -18.37 -13.35 9.95
CA ALA A 273 -17.01 -13.42 10.46
C ALA A 273 -16.62 -12.14 11.20
N SER A 274 -15.73 -12.27 12.20
CA SER A 274 -15.00 -11.12 12.71
C SER A 274 -13.79 -10.88 11.82
N LEU A 275 -13.64 -9.66 11.31
CA LEU A 275 -12.63 -9.32 10.32
C LEU A 275 -11.57 -8.42 10.96
N PRO A 276 -10.31 -8.87 11.07
CA PRO A 276 -9.25 -8.04 11.56
C PRO A 276 -8.86 -7.00 10.50
N PHE A 277 -8.60 -5.76 10.93
CA PHE A 277 -7.95 -4.77 10.07
C PHE A 277 -6.97 -3.88 10.85
N VAL A 278 -5.94 -3.39 10.14
CA VAL A 278 -5.00 -2.40 10.68
C VAL A 278 -5.42 -0.99 10.27
N ILE A 279 -5.40 -0.06 11.22
CA ILE A 279 -5.74 1.34 10.95
C ILE A 279 -4.98 2.28 11.87
N GLY A 280 -4.79 3.53 11.44
CA GLY A 280 -4.16 4.57 12.26
C GLY A 280 -5.10 5.08 13.35
N GLU A 281 -4.58 5.32 14.56
CA GLU A 281 -5.36 5.79 15.71
C GLU A 281 -6.05 7.14 15.49
N LYS A 282 -5.50 7.99 14.62
CA LYS A 282 -6.07 9.31 14.29
C LYS A 282 -7.16 9.22 13.20
N HIS A 283 -7.42 8.04 12.64
CA HIS A 283 -8.41 7.86 11.58
C HIS A 283 -9.83 8.04 12.14
N GLU A 284 -10.72 8.73 11.42
CA GLU A 284 -12.07 9.07 11.87
C GLU A 284 -12.89 7.86 12.36
N LEU A 285 -12.75 6.72 11.67
CA LEU A 285 -13.35 5.44 12.06
C LEU A 285 -12.95 4.99 13.48
N ILE A 286 -11.74 5.33 13.94
CA ILE A 286 -11.24 5.00 15.29
C ILE A 286 -11.60 6.06 16.33
N THR A 287 -11.33 7.33 16.03
CA THR A 287 -11.25 8.41 17.03
C THR A 287 -12.52 8.60 17.88
N ASN A 288 -13.69 8.12 17.42
CA ASN A 288 -14.98 8.37 18.06
C ASN A 288 -15.70 7.11 18.57
N HIS A 289 -15.05 5.95 18.56
CA HIS A 289 -15.71 4.67 18.85
C HIS A 289 -14.86 3.76 19.75
N ALA A 290 -15.54 3.02 20.63
CA ALA A 290 -14.93 1.91 21.34
C ALA A 290 -14.95 0.67 20.45
N TRP A 291 -13.79 0.05 20.25
CA TRP A 291 -13.54 -1.09 19.39
C TRP A 291 -13.30 -2.37 20.19
#